data_AF-A0A1F7GID3-F1
#
_entry.id   AF-A0A1F7GID3-F1
#
_cell.length_a   1.000
_cell.length_b   1.000
_cell.length_c   1.000
_cell.angle_alpha   90.00
_cell.angle_beta   90.00
_cell.angle_gamma   90.00
#
_symmetry.space_group_name_H-M   'P 1'
#
loop_
_entity.id
_entity.type
_entity.pdbx_description
1 polymer ?
#
loop_
_entity_poly.entity_id
_entity_poly.type
_entity_poly.pdbx_seq_one_letter_code
_entity_poly.pdbx_strand_id
1 'polypeptide(L)' 'MIITKSGPYSKEELEKVKEQFGVYIKTVIDIKQKVCSAGCDRHFDSEKILLEQGSSQEDLWGGGFD' A
#
# COMPACT_ATOMS: atom_id res chain seq x y z
N MET A 1 1.43 -2.35 -10.97
CA MET A 1 0.71 -1.04 -10.83
C MET A 1 0.74 -0.61 -9.37
N ILE A 2 0.74 0.70 -9.06
CA ILE A 2 0.60 1.20 -7.68
C ILE A 2 -0.85 1.66 -7.49
N ILE A 3 -1.48 1.22 -6.39
CA ILE A 3 -2.85 1.62 -6.04
C ILE A 3 -2.82 2.13 -4.60
N THR A 4 -3.45 3.29 -4.38
CA THR A 4 -3.63 3.89 -3.06
C THR A 4 -5.10 4.25 -2.90
N LYS A 5 -5.76 3.69 -1.88
CA LYS A 5 -7.19 3.97 -1.65
C LYS A 5 -7.64 3.71 -0.22
N SER A 6 -8.79 4.29 0.12
CA SER A 6 -9.58 3.90 1.28
C SER A 6 -10.54 2.77 0.91
N GLY A 7 -10.61 1.75 1.76
CA GLY A 7 -11.47 0.57 1.58
C GLY A 7 -10.79 -0.66 0.96
N PRO A 8 -11.49 -1.81 0.92
CA PRO A 8 -10.89 -3.08 0.53
C PRO A 8 -10.45 -3.12 -0.93
N TYR A 9 -9.36 -3.83 -1.20
CA TYR A 9 -8.94 -4.17 -2.56
C TYR A 9 -9.85 -5.25 -3.13
N SER A 10 -10.29 -5.06 -4.37
CA SER A 10 -10.92 -6.10 -5.17
C SER A 10 -9.88 -7.12 -5.64
N LYS A 11 -10.33 -8.31 -6.03
CA LYS A 11 -9.44 -9.35 -6.58
C LYS A 11 -8.67 -8.86 -7.81
N GLU A 12 -9.34 -8.14 -8.71
CA GLU A 12 -8.72 -7.60 -9.92
C GLU A 12 -7.63 -6.56 -9.61
N GLU A 13 -7.83 -5.74 -8.58
CA GLU A 13 -6.79 -4.80 -8.13
C GLU A 13 -5.62 -5.52 -7.48
N LEU A 14 -5.88 -6.58 -6.69
CA LEU A 14 -4.83 -7.41 -6.10
C LEU A 14 -3.96 -8.04 -7.19
N GLU A 15 -4.55 -8.61 -8.25
CA GLU A 15 -3.78 -9.15 -9.38
C GLU A 15 -2.89 -8.10 -10.05
N LYS A 16 -3.37 -6.85 -10.20
CA LYS A 16 -2.60 -5.74 -10.81
C LYS A 16 -1.44 -5.24 -9.95
N VAL A 17 -1.56 -5.28 -8.63
CA VAL A 17 -0.47 -4.87 -7.71
C VAL A 17 0.52 -6.01 -7.45
N LYS A 18 0.12 -7.26 -7.69
CA LYS A 18 0.94 -8.48 -7.55
C LYS A 18 2.02 -8.62 -8.61
N GLU A 19 1.84 -8.01 -9.78
CA GLU A 19 2.71 -8.15 -10.95
C GLU A 19 4.20 -7.86 -10.69
N GLN A 20 4.54 -7.09 -9.65
CA GLN A 20 5.92 -6.67 -9.40
C GLN A 20 6.76 -7.68 -8.58
N PHE A 21 6.15 -8.56 -7.78
CA PHE A 21 6.86 -9.53 -6.90
C PHE A 21 6.31 -10.97 -6.96
N GLY A 22 5.47 -11.27 -7.94
CA GLY A 22 4.98 -12.63 -8.20
C GLY A 22 3.89 -13.06 -7.21
N VAL A 23 4.25 -13.34 -5.96
CA VAL A 23 3.30 -13.82 -4.92
C VAL A 23 3.06 -12.82 -3.79
N TYR A 24 4.06 -12.02 -3.43
CA TYR A 24 3.99 -11.16 -2.25
C TYR A 24 3.71 -9.70 -2.61
N ILE A 25 2.61 -9.15 -2.10
CA ILE A 25 2.26 -7.75 -2.25
C ILE A 25 2.73 -6.98 -1.02
N LYS A 26 3.63 -6.00 -1.22
CA LYS A 26 4.02 -5.06 -0.17
C LYS A 26 2.96 -3.97 -0.02
N THR A 27 2.62 -3.65 1.21
CA THR A 27 1.64 -2.61 1.55
C THR A 27 2.17 -1.69 2.63
N VAL A 28 1.64 -0.47 2.66
CA VAL A 28 1.75 0.45 3.80
C VAL A 28 0.36 1.04 4.04
N ILE A 29 -0.05 1.09 5.31
CA ILE A 29 -1.38 1.52 5.74
C ILE A 29 -1.22 2.69 6.71
N ASP A 30 -1.96 3.77 6.48
CA ASP A 30 -2.24 4.77 7.52
C ASP A 30 -3.44 4.29 8.34
N ILE A 31 -3.21 3.92 9.59
CA ILE A 31 -4.24 3.34 10.45
C ILE A 31 -5.29 4.36 10.91
N LYS A 32 -4.94 5.66 10.91
CA LYS A 32 -5.81 6.75 11.36
C LYS A 32 -6.72 7.21 10.23
N GLN A 33 -6.18 7.37 9.03
CA GLN A 33 -6.92 7.77 7.83
C GLN A 33 -7.57 6.58 7.09
N LYS A 34 -7.21 5.35 7.44
CA LYS A 34 -7.72 4.11 6.84
C LYS A 34 -7.49 4.06 5.32
N VAL A 35 -6.32 4.53 4.88
CA VAL A 35 -5.84 4.47 3.51
C VAL A 35 -4.69 3.47 3.41
N CYS A 36 -4.65 2.69 2.34
CA CYS A 36 -3.61 1.70 2.09
C CYS A 36 -3.01 1.93 0.71
N SER A 37 -1.68 1.95 0.63
CA SER A 37 -0.92 1.95 -0.61
C SER A 37 -0.26 0.59 -0.83
N ALA A 38 -0.38 0.05 -2.04
CA ALA A 38 0.13 -1.26 -2.42
C ALA A 38 0.72 -1.27 -3.83
N GLY A 39 1.65 -2.20 -4.08
CA GLY A 39 2.24 -2.43 -5.40
C GLY A 39 3.50 -1.63 -5.70
N CYS A 40 4.18 -1.11 -4.67
CA CYS A 40 5.52 -0.54 -4.78
C CYS A 40 6.62 -1.59 -4.55
N ASP A 41 7.85 -1.30 -4.99
CA ASP A 41 9.01 -2.18 -4.76
C ASP A 41 9.40 -2.25 -3.28
N ARG A 42 9.40 -1.12 -2.58
CA ARG A 42 9.76 -1.09 -1.15
C ARG A 42 8.65 -0.43 -0.35
N HIS A 43 8.55 -0.76 0.94
CA HIS A 43 7.58 -0.10 1.83
C HIS A 43 7.82 1.41 1.88
N PHE A 44 9.08 1.87 1.85
CA PHE A 44 9.37 3.31 1.90
C PHE A 44 8.78 4.08 0.70
N ASP A 45 8.59 3.43 -0.46
CA ASP A 45 7.96 4.06 -1.62
C ASP A 45 6.46 4.31 -1.35
N SER A 46 5.75 3.30 -0.82
CA SER A 46 4.36 3.44 -0.40
C SER A 46 4.19 4.40 0.77
N GLU A 47 5.12 4.38 1.71
CA GLU A 47 5.19 5.31 2.84
C GLU A 47 5.34 6.76 2.36
N LYS A 48 6.25 7.02 1.43
CA LYS A 48 6.43 8.33 0.80
C LYS A 48 5.14 8.82 0.14
N ILE A 49 4.42 7.97 -0.57
CA ILE A 49 3.13 8.31 -1.19
C ILE A 49 2.12 8.76 -0.13
N LEU A 50 2.03 8.05 1.00
CA LEU A 50 1.09 8.39 2.07
C LEU A 50 1.49 9.68 2.79
N LEU A 51 2.78 9.89 3.05
CA LEU A 51 3.30 11.13 3.63
C LEU A 51 3.00 12.34 2.72
N GLU A 52 3.20 12.20 1.40
CA GLU A 52 2.86 13.23 0.41
C GLU A 52 1.35 13.53 0.34
N GLN A 53 0.51 12.58 0.77
CA GLN A 53 -0.95 12.73 0.89
C GLN A 53 -1.41 13.21 2.26
N GLY A 54 -0.48 13.55 3.16
CA GLY A 54 -0.79 14.15 4.46
C GLY A 54 -0.86 13.15 5.63
N SER A 55 -0.45 11.91 5.44
CA SER A 55 -0.24 10.98 6.56
C SER A 55 0.88 11.44 7.48
N SER A 56 0.76 11.04 8.75
CA SER A 56 1.82 11.22 9.75
C SER A 56 2.62 9.94 9.88
N GLN A 57 3.95 10.04 9.99
CA GLN A 57 4.86 8.90 10.08
C GLN A 57 4.47 7.90 11.18
N GLU A 58 4.06 8.41 12.34
CA GLU A 58 3.63 7.63 13.51
C GLU A 58 2.37 6.78 13.27
N ASP A 59 1.57 7.14 12.25
CA ASP A 59 0.36 6.44 11.86
C ASP A 59 0.59 5.40 10.75
N LEU A 60 1.82 5.28 10.20
CA LEU A 60 2.13 4.40 9.07
C LEU A 60 2.64 3.03 9.51
N TRP A 61 2.02 1.99 8.96
CA TRP A 61 2.33 0.59 9.25
C TRP A 61 2.64 -0.16 7.95
N GLY A 62 3.87 -0.68 7.85
CA GLY A 62 4.26 -1.57 6.76
C GLY A 62 3.75 -2.99 6.98
N GLY A 63 3.34 -3.66 5.90
CA GLY A 63 2.88 -5.04 5.94
C GLY A 63 2.93 -5.69 4.56
N GLY A 64 2.44 -6.92 4.47
CA GLY A 64 2.26 -7.52 3.15
C GLY A 64 1.28 -8.67 3.16
N PHE A 65 0.99 -9.14 1.94
CA PHE A 65 -0.05 -10.10 1.65
C PHE A 65 0.46 -11.11 0.62
N ASP A 66 0.31 -12.40 0.89
CA ASP A 66 0.67 -13.55 0.05
C ASP A 66 -0.52 -14.50 -0.23
#